data_AF-A0A848V1A0-F1
#
_entry.id   AF-A0A848V1A0-F1
#
_cell.length_a   1.000
_cell.length_b   1.000
_cell.length_c   1.000
_cell.angle_alpha   90.00
_cell.angle_beta   90.00
_cell.angle_gamma   90.00
#
_symmetry.space_group_name_H-M   'P 1'
#
loop_
_entity.id
_entity.type
_entity.pdbx_description
1 polymer ?
#
loop_
_entity_poly.entity_id
_entity_poly.type
_entity_poly.pdbx_seq_one_letter_code
_entity_poly.pdbx_strand_id
1 'polypeptide(L)' 'MLRYALIFLAVAIVAALLGFGGIAGAASGIAQILFYAFIVFFAIALIMHLVQGRSV' A
#
# COMPACT_ATOMS: atom_id res chain seq x y z
N MET A 1 5.19 -4.43 -24.08
CA MET A 1 5.26 -3.73 -22.78
C MET A 1 4.93 -2.25 -22.89
N LEU A 2 5.67 -1.46 -23.69
CA LEU A 2 5.47 0.00 -23.82
C LEU A 2 4.05 0.41 -24.25
N ARG A 3 3.41 -0.33 -25.19
CA ARG A 3 2.03 -0.08 -25.61
C ARG A 3 1.02 -0.19 -24.46
N TYR A 4 1.15 -1.22 -23.63
CA TYR A 4 0.26 -1.42 -22.49
C TYR A 4 0.48 -0.37 -21.39
N ALA A 5 1.72 0.03 -21.14
CA ALA A 5 2.03 1.11 -20.19
C ALA A 5 1.39 2.45 -20.62
N LEU A 6 1.45 2.81 -21.90
CA LEU A 6 0.81 4.01 -22.44
C LEU A 6 -0.73 3.94 -22.35
N ILE A 7 -1.32 2.75 -22.58
CA ILE A 7 -2.76 2.54 -22.41
C ILE A 7 -3.16 2.73 -20.95
N PHE A 8 -2.42 2.14 -20.00
CA PHE A 8 -2.69 2.31 -18.57
C PHE A 8 -2.51 3.76 -18.11
N LEU A 9 -1.52 4.48 -18.64
CA LEU A 9 -1.33 5.91 -18.39
C LEU A 9 -2.52 6.73 -18.86
N ALA A 10 -3.02 6.48 -20.07
CA ALA A 10 -4.20 7.16 -20.59
C ALA A 10 -5.44 6.88 -19.73
N VAL A 11 -5.66 5.62 -19.34
CA VAL A 11 -6.77 5.22 -18.44
C VAL A 11 -6.64 5.90 -17.07
N ALA A 12 -5.44 5.98 -16.50
CA ALA A 12 -5.20 6.63 -15.22
C ALA A 12 -5.51 8.13 -15.26
N ILE A 13 -5.15 8.84 -16.34
CA ILE A 13 -5.48 10.26 -16.53
C ILE A 13 -7.00 10.43 -16.67
N VAL A 14 -7.66 9.60 -17.48
CA VAL A 14 -9.13 9.65 -17.63
C VAL A 14 -9.82 9.37 -16.30
N ALA A 15 -9.37 8.38 -15.54
CA ALA A 15 -9.90 8.10 -14.20
C ALA A 15 -9.65 9.27 -13.22
N ALA A 16 -8.48 9.90 -13.27
CA ALA A 16 -8.21 11.09 -12.45
C ALA A 16 -9.17 12.25 -12.79
N LEU A 17 -9.43 12.50 -14.08
CA LEU A 17 -10.33 13.56 -14.55
C LEU A 17 -11.81 13.26 -14.29
N LEU A 18 -12.23 11.99 -14.38
CA LEU A 18 -13.60 11.53 -14.09
C LEU A 18 -13.96 11.55 -12.60
N GLY A 19 -13.06 12.04 -11.73
CA GLY A 19 -13.38 12.24 -10.32
C GLY A 19 -13.23 11.01 -9.44
N PHE A 20 -12.49 9.98 -9.91
CA PHE A 20 -12.11 8.83 -9.06
C PHE A 20 -11.24 9.23 -7.84
N GLY A 21 -10.86 10.50 -7.70
CA GLY A 21 -10.25 11.06 -6.50
C GLY A 21 -11.07 10.85 -5.21
N GLY A 22 -12.41 10.77 -5.31
CA GLY A 22 -13.25 10.44 -4.14
C GLY A 22 -13.04 9.00 -3.65
N ILE A 23 -12.89 8.05 -4.57
CA ILE A 23 -12.56 6.65 -4.26
C ILE A 23 -11.10 6.55 -3.78
N ALA A 24 -10.19 7.36 -4.33
CA ALA A 24 -8.82 7.46 -3.82
C ALA A 24 -8.79 7.93 -2.36
N GLY A 25 -9.68 8.85 -1.96
CA GLY A 25 -9.85 9.27 -0.57
C GLY A 25 -10.34 8.14 0.34
N ALA A 26 -11.38 7.42 -0.07
CA ALA A 26 -11.88 6.26 0.69
C ALA A 26 -10.83 5.14 0.80
N ALA A 27 -10.13 4.84 -0.29
CA ALA A 27 -9.04 3.87 -0.33
C ALA A 27 -7.86 4.32 0.55
N SER A 28 -7.53 5.61 0.57
CA SER A 28 -6.49 6.17 1.44
C SER A 28 -6.80 5.93 2.93
N GLY A 29 -8.06 6.07 3.35
CA GLY A 29 -8.45 5.78 4.73
C GLY A 29 -8.23 4.32 5.11
N ILE A 30 -8.62 3.39 4.23
CA ILE A 30 -8.40 1.94 4.45
C ILE A 30 -6.91 1.61 4.47
N ALA A 31 -6.13 2.20 3.56
CA ALA A 31 -4.69 2.00 3.47
C ALA A 31 -3.95 2.46 4.75
N GLN A 32 -4.36 3.57 5.35
CA GLN A 32 -3.78 4.04 6.62
C GLN A 32 -3.99 3.03 7.76
N ILE A 33 -5.20 2.48 7.89
CA ILE A 33 -5.50 1.48 8.93
C ILE A 33 -4.62 0.24 8.75
N LEU A 34 -4.50 -0.27 7.52
CA LEU A 34 -3.64 -1.41 7.22
C LEU A 34 -2.15 -1.11 7.45
N PHE A 35 -1.70 0.10 7.15
CA PHE A 35 -0.31 0.53 7.38
C PHE A 35 0.04 0.52 8.87
N TYR A 36 -0.82 1.06 9.73
CA TYR A 36 -0.61 1.01 11.17
C TYR A 36 -0.67 -0.41 11.72
N ALA A 37 -1.61 -1.23 11.24
CA ALA A 37 -1.66 -2.65 11.60
C ALA A 37 -0.36 -3.37 11.20
N PHE A 38 0.15 -3.13 10.00
CA PHE A 38 1.42 -3.66 9.53
C PHE A 38 2.58 -3.23 10.43
N ILE A 39 2.68 -1.95 10.84
CA ILE A 39 3.72 -1.49 11.76
C ILE A 39 3.66 -2.25 13.09
N VAL A 40 2.47 -2.47 13.65
CA VAL A 40 2.33 -3.22 14.91
C VAL A 40 2.81 -4.65 14.75
N PHE A 41 2.34 -5.37 13.73
CA PHE A 41 2.78 -6.74 13.47
C PHE A 41 4.27 -6.83 13.14
N PHE A 42 4.78 -5.88 12.35
CA PHE A 42 6.19 -5.80 11.99
C PHE A 42 7.06 -5.55 13.23
N ALA A 43 6.65 -4.64 14.12
CA ALA A 43 7.36 -4.39 15.37
C ALA A 43 7.36 -5.63 16.27
N ILE A 44 6.23 -6.33 16.40
CA ILE A 44 6.14 -7.59 17.15
C ILE A 44 7.08 -8.64 16.54
N ALA A 45 7.02 -8.85 15.22
CA ALA A 45 7.88 -9.80 14.52
C ALA A 45 9.37 -9.44 14.65
N LEU A 46 9.70 -8.15 14.58
CA LEU A 46 11.06 -7.65 14.77
C LEU A 46 11.55 -7.91 16.20
N ILE A 47 10.74 -7.63 17.22
CA ILE A 47 11.07 -7.91 18.62
C ILE A 47 11.26 -9.42 18.82
N MET A 48 10.35 -10.25 18.30
CA MET A 48 10.47 -11.70 18.36
C MET A 48 11.77 -12.19 17.70
N HIS A 49 12.12 -11.66 16.54
CA HIS A 49 13.35 -12.00 15.84
C HIS A 49 14.60 -11.54 16.59
N LEU A 50 14.61 -10.31 17.12
CA LEU A 50 15.72 -9.77 17.91
C LEU A 50 15.93 -10.54 19.22
N VAL A 51 14.85 -11.07 19.81
CA VAL A 51 14.90 -11.92 21.01
C VAL A 51 15.31 -13.35 20.67
N GLN A 52 14.82 -13.93 19.56
CA GLN A 52 15.18 -15.29 19.11
C GLN A 52 16.57 -15.39 18.48
N GLY A 53 17.13 -14.30 17.96
CA GLY A 53 18.49 -14.25 17.38
C GLY A 53 19.63 -14.54 18.37
N ARG A 54 19.32 -14.97 19.60
CA ARG A 54 20.29 -15.37 20.63
C ARG A 54 20.10 -16.81 21.14
N SER A 55 19.30 -17.63 20.45
CA SER A 55 19.08 -19.04 20.82
C SER A 55 19.06 -19.95 19.60
N VAL A 56 20.18 -20.03 18.87
CA VAL A 56 20.98 -21.23 18.55
C VAL A 56 22.05 -20.87 17.52
#